data_AF-A0A7W6NBZ0-F1
#
_entry.id   AF-A0A7W6NBZ0-F1
#
_cell.length_a   1.000
_cell.length_b   1.000
_cell.length_c   1.000
_cell.angle_alpha   90.00
_cell.angle_beta   90.00
_cell.angle_gamma   90.00
#
_symmetry.space_group_name_H-M   'P 1'
#
loop_
_entity.id
_entity.type
_entity.pdbx_description
1 polymer ?
#
loop_
_entity_poly.entity_id
_entity_poly.type
_entity_poly.pdbx_seq_one_letter_code
_entity_poly.pdbx_strand_id
1 'polypeptide(L)'
;MRKLFALLAGLLLPLTVAPARAEEVQSAFNDAITMFEQARPQLGTTRFGVDIAAYRDALTLGQFASAHWGSDMVVALEAGGTGGGCAHYAAYVPLPPRDGVVPLVICPQFSREGTPALRRLTLLHEMVHVVAGADECRAMAFAAEVEKLATGRFTPVEQYWRANGCAGSAYRLP
;
A
#
# COMPACT_ATOMS: atom_id res chain seq x y z
N MET A 1 -13.79 53.29 -42.30
CA MET A 1 -12.67 52.36 -42.56
C MET A 1 -12.67 51.34 -41.43
N ARG A 2 -13.32 50.17 -41.50
CA ARG A 2 -13.12 48.97 -42.33
C ARG A 2 -11.83 48.19 -42.00
N LYS A 3 -12.00 47.21 -41.10
CA LYS A 3 -11.34 45.89 -40.98
C LYS A 3 -9.90 45.80 -40.42
N LEU A 4 -9.78 45.20 -39.24
CA LEU A 4 -8.80 44.15 -38.91
C LEU A 4 -9.56 43.11 -38.07
N PHE A 5 -10.11 42.06 -38.69
CA PHE A 5 -9.54 40.72 -38.83
C PHE A 5 -9.30 40.00 -37.49
N ALA A 6 -10.19 39.03 -37.28
CA ALA A 6 -10.14 37.97 -36.29
C ALA A 6 -8.75 37.33 -36.16
N LEU A 7 -8.27 37.16 -34.92
CA LEU A 7 -7.32 36.11 -34.59
C LEU A 7 -8.07 35.00 -33.84
N LEU A 8 -8.39 33.96 -34.61
CA LEU A 8 -8.62 32.58 -34.18
C LEU A 8 -7.53 32.16 -33.18
N ALA A 9 -7.91 31.64 -32.01
CA ALA A 9 -8.16 30.22 -31.73
C ALA A 9 -6.90 29.47 -31.27
N GLY A 10 -7.07 28.73 -30.17
CA GLY A 10 -6.18 27.62 -29.83
C GLY A 10 -5.13 27.89 -28.78
N LEU A 11 -5.50 28.50 -27.63
CA LEU A 11 -4.73 28.24 -26.42
C LEU A 11 -5.09 26.82 -25.95
N LEU A 12 -4.39 25.84 -26.51
CA LEU A 12 -4.36 24.46 -26.04
C LEU A 12 -3.93 24.49 -24.56
N LEU A 13 -4.89 24.31 -23.65
CA LEU A 13 -4.59 23.88 -22.29
C LEU A 13 -3.81 22.56 -22.42
N PRO A 14 -2.59 22.44 -21.89
CA PRO A 14 -2.00 21.12 -21.70
C PRO A 14 -2.83 20.42 -20.62
N LEU A 15 -3.68 19.49 -21.06
CA LEU A 15 -4.36 18.53 -20.19
C LEU A 15 -3.29 17.81 -19.36
N THR A 16 -3.27 18.13 -18.07
CA THR A 16 -2.49 17.46 -17.05
C THR A 16 -3.00 16.02 -16.94
N VAL A 17 -2.32 15.06 -17.57
CA VAL A 17 -2.66 13.62 -17.52
C VAL A 17 -2.15 12.95 -16.22
N ALA A 18 -1.56 13.72 -15.29
CA ALA A 18 -1.04 13.23 -14.02
C ALA A 18 -2.03 13.04 -12.84
N PRO A 19 -3.23 13.65 -12.74
CA PRO A 19 -4.00 13.67 -11.49
C PRO A 19 -4.66 12.32 -11.16
N ALA A 20 -5.03 11.52 -12.17
CA ALA A 20 -5.80 10.28 -11.95
C ALA A 20 -5.03 9.22 -11.13
N ARG A 21 -3.70 9.11 -11.31
CA ARG A 21 -2.90 8.12 -10.57
C ARG A 21 -2.72 8.50 -9.10
N ALA A 22 -2.48 9.77 -8.83
CA ALA A 22 -2.35 10.26 -7.46
C ALA A 22 -3.66 10.08 -6.68
N GLU A 23 -4.80 10.30 -7.35
CA GLU A 23 -6.13 10.07 -6.79
C GLU A 23 -6.37 8.59 -6.42
N GLU A 24 -6.01 7.65 -7.30
CA GLU A 24 -6.15 6.22 -7.01
C GLU A 24 -5.31 5.75 -5.83
N VAL A 25 -4.06 6.24 -5.73
CA VAL A 25 -3.18 5.93 -4.59
C VAL A 25 -3.76 6.48 -3.30
N GLN A 26 -4.17 7.75 -3.29
CA GLN A 26 -4.77 8.37 -2.11
C GLN A 26 -6.07 7.67 -1.68
N SER A 27 -6.93 7.33 -2.64
CA SER A 27 -8.16 6.58 -2.37
C SER A 27 -7.86 5.24 -1.74
N ALA A 28 -6.87 4.50 -2.27
CA ALA A 28 -6.49 3.20 -1.74
C ALA A 28 -5.94 3.30 -0.30
N PHE A 29 -5.17 4.34 0.02
CA PHE A 29 -4.71 4.59 1.40
C PHE A 29 -5.88 4.88 2.33
N ASN A 30 -6.81 5.75 1.94
CA ASN A 30 -7.98 6.07 2.75
C ASN A 30 -8.84 4.83 3.01
N ASP A 31 -8.98 3.96 2.00
CA ASP A 31 -9.71 2.70 2.11
C ASP A 31 -8.97 1.71 3.03
N ALA A 32 -7.64 1.61 2.93
CA ALA A 32 -6.82 0.78 3.80
C ALA A 32 -6.87 1.25 5.26
N ILE A 33 -6.78 2.55 5.50
CA ILE A 33 -6.92 3.17 6.83
C ILE A 33 -8.30 2.85 7.41
N THR A 34 -9.36 3.09 6.64
CA THR A 34 -10.74 2.86 7.09
C THR A 34 -10.96 1.40 7.44
N MET A 35 -10.51 0.49 6.58
CA MET A 35 -10.61 -0.95 6.82
C MET A 35 -9.82 -1.40 8.05
N PHE A 36 -8.59 -0.93 8.19
CA PHE A 36 -7.78 -1.24 9.36
C PHE A 36 -8.42 -0.71 10.65
N GLU A 37 -8.91 0.52 10.67
CA GLU A 37 -9.57 1.11 11.85
C GLU A 37 -10.85 0.35 12.23
N GLN A 38 -11.60 -0.19 11.27
CA GLN A 38 -12.74 -1.07 11.53
C GLN A 38 -12.33 -2.39 12.17
N ALA A 39 -11.24 -3.00 11.71
CA ALA A 39 -10.71 -4.25 12.24
C ALA A 39 -10.00 -4.08 13.61
N ARG A 40 -9.39 -2.90 13.85
CA ARG A 40 -8.47 -2.63 14.96
C ARG A 40 -8.95 -3.07 16.34
N PRO A 41 -10.22 -2.84 16.76
CA PRO A 41 -10.68 -3.26 18.09
C PRO A 41 -10.56 -4.77 18.35
N GLN A 42 -10.48 -5.59 17.30
CA GLN A 42 -10.41 -7.05 17.39
C GLN A 42 -8.98 -7.62 17.24
N LEU A 43 -8.02 -6.79 16.82
CA LEU A 43 -6.65 -7.24 16.54
C LEU A 43 -5.82 -7.47 17.81
N GLY A 44 -6.12 -6.76 18.90
CA GLY A 44 -5.32 -6.74 20.14
C GLY A 44 -4.16 -5.73 20.07
N THR A 45 -3.13 -5.90 20.90
CA THR A 45 -1.91 -5.07 20.85
C THR A 45 -0.90 -5.58 19.83
N THR A 46 -0.90 -6.89 19.57
CA THR A 46 -0.04 -7.55 18.60
C THR A 46 -0.83 -8.65 17.88
N ARG A 47 -0.62 -8.79 16.57
CA ARG A 47 -1.22 -9.87 15.77
C ARG A 47 -0.20 -10.38 14.76
N PHE A 48 0.02 -11.70 14.72
CA PHE A 48 1.04 -12.33 13.85
C PHE A 48 2.46 -11.75 13.99
N GLY A 49 2.79 -11.17 15.16
CA GLY A 49 4.06 -10.48 15.39
C GLY A 49 4.12 -9.04 14.86
N VAL A 50 3.00 -8.51 14.35
CA VAL A 50 2.84 -7.09 13.97
C VAL A 50 2.34 -6.31 15.17
N ASP A 51 3.06 -5.26 15.55
CA ASP A 51 2.61 -4.28 16.54
C ASP A 51 1.50 -3.40 15.92
N ILE A 52 0.31 -3.42 16.54
CA ILE A 52 -0.88 -2.77 16.00
C ILE A 52 -0.82 -1.25 16.12
N ALA A 53 -0.14 -0.72 17.13
CA ALA A 53 0.05 0.73 17.27
C ALA A 53 1.06 1.24 16.24
N ALA A 54 2.20 0.55 16.09
CA ALA A 54 3.20 0.89 15.09
C ALA A 54 2.64 0.79 13.66
N TYR A 55 1.87 -0.27 13.36
CA TYR A 55 1.20 -0.43 12.07
C TYR A 55 0.21 0.70 11.79
N ARG A 56 -0.61 1.07 12.79
CA ARG A 56 -1.54 2.19 12.67
C ARG A 56 -0.83 3.49 12.36
N ASP A 57 0.20 3.81 13.12
CA ASP A 57 0.91 5.09 13.01
C ASP A 57 1.71 5.15 11.69
N ALA A 58 2.32 4.04 11.27
CA ALA A 58 2.94 3.91 9.95
C ALA A 58 1.92 4.16 8.82
N LEU A 59 0.73 3.56 8.90
CA LEU A 59 -0.31 3.67 7.88
C LEU A 59 -0.97 5.05 7.83
N THR A 60 -1.18 5.70 8.99
CA THR A 60 -1.97 6.93 9.10
C THR A 60 -1.14 8.21 9.20
N LEU A 61 0.02 8.14 9.85
CA LEU A 61 0.91 9.27 10.10
C LEU A 61 2.16 9.23 9.22
N GLY A 62 2.48 8.09 8.63
CA GLY A 62 3.72 7.89 7.89
C GLY A 62 4.97 7.86 8.78
N GLN A 63 4.80 7.71 10.09
CA GLN A 63 5.89 7.62 11.05
C GLN A 63 5.48 6.75 12.25
N PHE A 64 6.43 6.00 12.81
CA PHE A 64 6.13 5.07 13.89
C PHE A 64 7.38 4.71 14.70
N ALA A 65 7.19 4.41 15.99
CA ALA A 65 8.24 3.79 16.79
C ALA A 65 8.32 2.29 16.44
N SER A 66 9.50 1.80 16.06
CA SER A 66 9.67 0.39 15.67
C SER A 66 10.50 -0.40 16.66
N ALA A 67 9.88 -1.36 17.33
CA ALA A 67 10.62 -2.38 18.08
C ALA A 67 11.40 -3.34 17.16
N HIS A 68 10.93 -3.55 15.92
CA HIS A 68 11.58 -4.43 14.95
C HIS A 68 12.88 -3.82 14.40
N TRP A 69 12.85 -2.52 14.06
CA TRP A 69 14.01 -1.80 13.51
C TRP A 69 14.86 -1.13 14.60
N GLY A 70 14.36 -0.99 15.82
CA GLY A 70 15.09 -0.45 16.97
C GLY A 70 15.17 1.08 17.04
N SER A 71 14.42 1.79 16.19
CA SER A 71 14.36 3.25 16.15
C SER A 71 12.98 3.75 15.73
N ASP A 72 12.78 5.06 15.84
CA ASP A 72 11.69 5.72 15.12
C ASP A 72 11.95 5.64 13.62
N MET A 73 10.88 5.41 12.87
CA MET A 73 10.90 5.16 11.44
C MET A 73 9.95 6.10 10.72
N VAL A 74 10.31 6.48 9.50
CA VAL A 74 9.47 7.25 8.57
C VAL A 74 9.16 6.39 7.35
N VAL A 75 7.91 6.41 6.91
CA VAL A 75 7.47 5.80 5.67
C VAL A 75 7.61 6.83 4.55
N ALA A 76 8.48 6.56 3.58
CA ALA A 76 8.64 7.40 2.40
C ALA A 76 7.83 6.84 1.23
N LEU A 77 6.71 7.48 0.89
CA LEU A 77 5.92 7.10 -0.27
C LEU A 77 6.61 7.54 -1.57
N GLU A 78 7.01 6.57 -2.38
CA GLU A 78 7.64 6.82 -3.69
C GLU A 78 6.68 6.46 -4.82
N ALA A 79 6.00 7.47 -5.36
CA ALA A 79 5.05 7.27 -6.45
C ALA A 79 5.77 7.23 -7.82
N GLY A 80 5.39 6.26 -8.65
CA GLY A 80 5.92 6.17 -10.02
C GLY A 80 7.31 5.54 -10.07
N GLY A 81 7.59 4.58 -9.19
CA GLY A 81 8.82 3.82 -9.20
C GLY A 81 9.12 3.24 -10.59
N THR A 82 10.39 3.32 -11.00
CA THR A 82 10.89 2.77 -12.25
C THR A 82 12.07 1.86 -11.95
N GLY A 83 12.02 0.59 -12.35
CA GLY A 83 13.04 -0.41 -12.00
C GLY A 83 12.52 -1.84 -11.95
N GLY A 84 13.41 -2.79 -11.65
CA GLY A 84 13.11 -4.23 -11.66
C GLY A 84 11.99 -4.67 -10.73
N GLY A 85 11.83 -4.04 -9.55
CA GLY A 85 10.70 -4.32 -8.65
C GLY A 85 9.36 -4.01 -9.30
N CYS A 86 9.23 -2.87 -9.97
CA CYS A 86 8.02 -2.50 -10.71
C CYS A 86 7.82 -3.29 -12.01
N ALA A 87 8.71 -4.20 -12.40
CA ALA A 87 8.42 -5.16 -13.47
C ALA A 87 7.52 -6.32 -12.98
N HIS A 88 7.46 -6.54 -11.67
CA HIS A 88 6.81 -7.71 -11.08
C HIS A 88 5.73 -7.38 -10.05
N TYR A 89 5.79 -6.20 -9.43
CA TYR A 89 4.90 -5.85 -8.32
C TYR A 89 4.12 -4.57 -8.59
N ALA A 90 2.94 -4.46 -7.97
CA ALA A 90 2.12 -3.25 -7.96
C ALA A 90 2.65 -2.23 -6.93
N ALA A 91 3.15 -2.71 -5.80
CA ALA A 91 3.92 -1.94 -4.84
C ALA A 91 4.96 -2.87 -4.20
N TYR A 92 5.99 -2.31 -3.58
CA TYR A 92 6.95 -3.09 -2.81
C TYR A 92 7.67 -2.21 -1.79
N VAL A 93 8.20 -2.85 -0.76
CA VAL A 93 9.06 -2.22 0.25
C VAL A 93 10.49 -2.74 0.11
N PRO A 94 11.46 -1.93 -0.37
CA PRO A 94 12.86 -2.31 -0.33
C PRO A 94 13.35 -2.41 1.12
N LEU A 95 13.79 -3.60 1.51
CA LEU A 95 14.33 -3.90 2.84
C LEU A 95 15.84 -4.23 2.76
N PRO A 96 16.61 -3.96 3.82
CA PRO A 96 16.21 -3.29 5.05
C PRO A 96 16.05 -1.76 4.86
N PRO A 97 15.41 -1.07 5.83
CA PRO A 97 15.35 0.38 5.87
C PRO A 97 16.73 1.03 5.85
N ARG A 98 16.79 2.30 5.44
CA ARG A 98 18.04 3.09 5.42
C ARG A 98 17.83 4.41 6.11
N ASP A 99 18.74 4.76 7.02
CA ASP A 99 18.74 6.05 7.72
C ASP A 99 17.40 6.41 8.40
N GLY A 100 16.75 5.41 9.00
CA GLY A 100 15.44 5.58 9.66
C GLY A 100 14.25 5.71 8.69
N VAL A 101 14.46 5.46 7.39
CA VAL A 101 13.42 5.57 6.36
C VAL A 101 13.13 4.20 5.75
N VAL A 102 11.85 3.87 5.67
CA VAL A 102 11.32 2.72 4.93
C VAL A 102 10.62 3.23 3.67
N PRO A 103 11.18 3.01 2.46
CA PRO A 103 10.47 3.37 1.25
C PRO A 103 9.27 2.44 1.04
N LEU A 104 8.13 3.01 0.63
CA LEU A 104 6.99 2.29 0.08
C LEU A 104 6.84 2.72 -1.37
N VAL A 105 7.29 1.87 -2.28
CA VAL A 105 7.33 2.19 -3.71
C VAL A 105 6.02 1.78 -4.35
N ILE A 106 5.34 2.73 -5.00
CA ILE A 106 4.12 2.48 -5.77
C ILE A 106 4.45 2.44 -7.25
N CYS A 107 4.18 1.30 -7.88
CA CYS A 107 4.45 1.04 -9.28
C CYS A 107 3.26 1.41 -10.18
N PRO A 108 3.48 1.69 -11.47
CA PRO A 108 2.40 2.07 -12.39
C PRO A 108 1.24 1.05 -12.49
N GLN A 109 1.52 -0.23 -12.28
CA GLN A 109 0.55 -1.34 -12.32
C GLN A 109 -0.50 -1.21 -11.20
N PHE A 110 -0.13 -0.64 -10.05
CA PHE A 110 -1.06 -0.36 -8.95
C PHE A 110 -2.28 0.41 -9.44
N SER A 111 -2.02 1.48 -10.20
CA SER A 111 -3.04 2.32 -10.82
C SER A 111 -3.68 1.67 -12.03
N ARG A 112 -2.90 1.11 -12.96
CA ARG A 112 -3.43 0.67 -14.26
C ARG A 112 -4.27 -0.61 -14.21
N GLU A 113 -3.90 -1.53 -13.33
CA GLU A 113 -4.41 -2.90 -13.34
C GLU A 113 -5.10 -3.28 -12.02
N GLY A 114 -4.84 -2.54 -10.94
CA GLY A 114 -5.42 -2.82 -9.63
C GLY A 114 -6.91 -2.50 -9.57
N THR A 115 -7.72 -3.43 -9.05
CA THR A 115 -9.07 -3.10 -8.58
C THR A 115 -8.99 -2.37 -7.24
N PRO A 116 -10.03 -1.64 -6.80
CA PRO A 116 -10.03 -1.01 -5.48
C PRO A 116 -9.71 -1.98 -4.33
N ALA A 117 -10.26 -3.21 -4.38
CA ALA A 117 -9.97 -4.24 -3.39
C ALA A 117 -8.49 -4.68 -3.42
N LEU A 118 -7.92 -4.91 -4.61
CA LEU A 118 -6.52 -5.32 -4.75
C LEU A 118 -5.54 -4.22 -4.33
N ARG A 119 -5.83 -2.95 -4.64
CA ARG A 119 -5.00 -1.81 -4.22
C ARG A 119 -4.97 -1.69 -2.70
N ARG A 120 -6.14 -1.78 -2.06
CA ARG A 120 -6.25 -1.77 -0.60
C ARG A 120 -5.51 -2.95 0.03
N LEU A 121 -5.74 -4.17 -0.46
CA LEU A 121 -5.04 -5.36 0.02
C LEU A 121 -3.52 -5.20 -0.11
N THR A 122 -3.05 -4.68 -1.25
CA THR A 122 -1.63 -4.41 -1.50
C THR A 122 -1.07 -3.46 -0.44
N LEU A 123 -1.74 -2.35 -0.14
CA LEU A 123 -1.28 -1.42 0.89
C LEU A 123 -1.29 -2.05 2.30
N LEU A 124 -2.31 -2.85 2.63
CA LEU A 124 -2.35 -3.57 3.90
C LEU A 124 -1.19 -4.56 4.02
N HIS A 125 -0.87 -5.24 2.93
CA HIS A 125 0.22 -6.19 2.85
C HIS A 125 1.59 -5.52 3.00
N GLU A 126 1.89 -4.53 2.15
CA GLU A 126 3.18 -3.82 2.16
C GLU A 126 3.44 -3.13 3.51
N MET A 127 2.40 -2.62 4.17
CA MET A 127 2.56 -1.99 5.48
C MET A 127 3.02 -2.99 6.57
N VAL A 128 2.76 -4.28 6.40
CA VAL A 128 3.36 -5.30 7.29
C VAL A 128 4.86 -5.42 7.06
N HIS A 129 5.33 -5.31 5.82
CA HIS A 129 6.76 -5.28 5.52
C HIS A 129 7.43 -4.05 6.12
N VAL A 130 6.76 -2.90 6.06
CA VAL A 130 7.21 -1.66 6.69
C VAL A 130 7.45 -1.85 8.19
N VAL A 131 6.52 -2.49 8.90
CA VAL A 131 6.55 -2.54 10.38
C VAL A 131 7.24 -3.78 10.93
N ALA A 132 7.14 -4.92 10.26
CA ALA A 132 7.55 -6.22 10.81
C ALA A 132 8.59 -6.97 9.95
N GLY A 133 8.93 -6.48 8.76
CA GLY A 133 9.94 -7.07 7.87
C GLY A 133 9.42 -8.08 6.84
N ALA A 134 10.32 -8.79 6.17
CA ALA A 134 10.13 -9.42 4.85
C ALA A 134 9.27 -10.70 4.76
N ASP A 135 8.60 -11.16 5.83
CA ASP A 135 7.81 -12.40 5.77
C ASP A 135 6.49 -12.20 4.99
N GLU A 136 6.47 -12.65 3.74
CA GLU A 136 5.34 -12.58 2.80
C GLU A 136 4.08 -13.28 3.35
N CYS A 137 4.25 -14.42 4.01
CA CYS A 137 3.15 -15.22 4.54
C CYS A 137 2.49 -14.54 5.74
N ARG A 138 3.30 -13.92 6.62
CA ARG A 138 2.82 -13.05 7.69
C ARG A 138 2.06 -11.86 7.13
N ALA A 139 2.65 -11.18 6.15
CA ALA A 139 2.06 -9.98 5.56
C ALA A 139 0.70 -10.27 4.92
N MET A 140 0.60 -11.35 4.15
CA MET A 140 -0.67 -11.75 3.54
C MET A 140 -1.70 -12.28 4.56
N ALA A 141 -1.28 -13.07 5.55
CA ALA A 141 -2.18 -13.55 6.60
C ALA A 141 -2.77 -12.39 7.42
N PHE A 142 -1.93 -11.42 7.79
CA PHE A 142 -2.36 -10.22 8.50
C PHE A 142 -3.32 -9.38 7.66
N ALA A 143 -3.00 -9.12 6.39
CA ALA A 143 -3.86 -8.34 5.52
C ALA A 143 -5.24 -9.01 5.32
N ALA A 144 -5.27 -10.33 5.10
CA ALA A 144 -6.50 -11.10 4.99
C ALA A 144 -7.34 -11.09 6.28
N GLU A 145 -6.69 -11.20 7.44
CA GLU A 145 -7.36 -11.10 8.76
C GLU A 145 -7.98 -9.72 8.96
N VAL A 146 -7.28 -8.64 8.57
CA VAL A 146 -7.82 -7.28 8.62
C VAL A 146 -9.08 -7.16 7.74
N GLU A 147 -9.05 -7.66 6.50
CA GLU A 147 -10.25 -7.64 5.64
C GLU A 147 -11.40 -8.45 6.26
N LYS A 148 -11.09 -9.64 6.78
CA LYS A 148 -12.06 -10.55 7.41
C LYS A 148 -12.72 -9.92 8.62
N LEU A 149 -11.96 -9.29 9.51
CA LEU A 149 -12.49 -8.66 10.72
C LEU A 149 -13.32 -7.41 10.41
N ALA A 150 -12.94 -6.65 9.37
CA ALA A 150 -13.67 -5.44 8.96
C ALA A 150 -14.97 -5.76 8.21
N THR A 151 -14.98 -6.79 7.35
CA THR A 151 -16.08 -7.00 6.38
C THR A 151 -16.73 -8.38 6.44
N GLY A 152 -16.20 -9.31 7.24
CA GLY A 152 -16.62 -10.70 7.28
C GLY A 152 -16.11 -11.54 6.10
N ARG A 153 -15.38 -10.96 5.14
CA ARG A 153 -14.81 -11.64 3.95
C ARG A 153 -13.39 -11.11 3.71
N PHE A 154 -12.59 -11.84 2.94
CA PHE A 154 -11.28 -11.37 2.49
C PHE A 154 -11.10 -11.68 0.99
N THR A 155 -10.20 -10.96 0.35
CA THR A 155 -9.87 -11.15 -1.06
C THR A 155 -9.22 -12.53 -1.28
N PRO A 156 -9.69 -13.35 -2.23
CA PRO A 156 -9.06 -14.64 -2.52
C PRO A 156 -7.61 -14.47 -2.98
N VAL A 157 -6.68 -15.15 -2.30
CA VAL A 157 -5.22 -15.03 -2.50
C VAL A 157 -4.52 -16.38 -2.61
N GLU A 158 -5.25 -17.44 -2.98
CA GLU A 158 -4.75 -18.82 -2.98
C GLU A 158 -3.54 -19.00 -3.92
N GLN A 159 -3.55 -18.32 -5.08
CA GLN A 159 -2.43 -18.35 -6.01
C GLN A 159 -1.17 -17.73 -5.39
N TYR A 160 -1.30 -16.53 -4.80
CA TYR A 160 -0.21 -15.85 -4.12
C TYR A 160 0.30 -16.69 -2.93
N TRP A 161 -0.61 -17.23 -2.12
CA TRP A 161 -0.30 -18.05 -0.95
C TRP A 161 0.51 -19.30 -1.31
N ARG A 162 0.12 -19.96 -2.41
CA ARG A 162 0.84 -21.13 -2.94
C ARG A 162 2.19 -20.75 -3.54
N ALA A 163 2.25 -19.65 -4.31
CA ALA A 163 3.49 -19.20 -4.96
C ALA A 163 4.58 -18.87 -3.94
N ASN A 164 4.21 -18.35 -2.77
CA ASN A 164 5.12 -18.05 -1.66
C ASN A 164 5.34 -19.23 -0.69
N GLY A 165 4.82 -20.42 -0.99
CA GLY A 165 5.03 -21.61 -0.15
C GLY A 165 4.38 -21.54 1.24
N CYS A 166 3.39 -20.67 1.44
CA CYS A 166 2.87 -20.32 2.76
C CYS A 166 2.14 -21.46 3.48
N ALA A 167 1.78 -22.54 2.79
CA ALA A 167 1.24 -23.75 3.40
C ALA A 167 2.18 -24.38 4.45
N GLY A 168 3.49 -24.23 4.28
CA GLY A 168 4.51 -24.70 5.23
C GLY A 168 4.87 -23.69 6.33
N SER A 169 4.33 -22.47 6.29
CA SER A 169 4.65 -21.41 7.25
C SER A 169 3.94 -21.60 8.60
N ALA A 170 4.26 -20.75 9.57
CA ALA A 170 3.53 -20.67 10.84
C ALA A 170 2.17 -19.93 10.73
N TYR A 171 1.90 -19.30 9.59
CA TYR A 171 0.74 -18.44 9.38
C TYR A 171 -0.37 -19.17 8.62
N ARG A 172 -1.62 -18.72 8.78
CA ARG A 172 -2.81 -19.28 8.14
C ARG A 172 -3.71 -18.16 7.66
N LEU A 173 -4.39 -18.38 6.52
CA LEU A 173 -5.48 -17.52 6.07
C LEU A 173 -6.74 -17.78 6.93
N PRO A 174 -7.60 -16.77 7.14
CA PRO A 174 -8.82 -16.87 7.95
C PRO A 174 -10.01 -17.52 7.22
#